data_AF-A0A839RZD8-F1
#
_entry.id   AF-A0A839RZD8-F1
#
_cell.length_a   1.000
_cell.length_b   1.000
_cell.length_c   1.000
_cell.angle_alpha   90.00
_cell.angle_beta   90.00
_cell.angle_gamma   90.00
#
_symmetry.space_group_name_H-M   'P 1'
#
loop_
_entity.id
_entity.type
_entity.pdbx_description
1 polymer ?
#
loop_
_entity_poly.entity_id
_entity_poly.type
_entity_poly.pdbx_seq_one_letter_code
_entity_poly.pdbx_strand_id
1 'polypeptide(L)'
;MSAESVTVHVTDPQAAQCGFRHCRRPLPPPGPRGGRPYEFCPDRRWPGDKTCKQLAAAEHALRTALGDTDPPTALRDATDMFAEAAGRILEPLQALGGALDDVTARMQDELTAAAARADEAEAAAERARSAQVDAEERAAESDRLREAAIAEADRATADADAAQDTAQQATATAEAAALAQARAEATAEATAERARTAEDQNKVARARVDELTERLDELRRQLAERTGERDTAQATLDEHRARSRDLEQSLTERLTTATAQLDDTRASLRETTQREQDLAQRFDDAVAARQQAEQSLAAVRAELAGVQAELGDVRGDAERQQNRATEADRHRVALDGVLRRVHTAVLESPDDPAGLRERVLLELLSRNTHPDDAPPDGAES
;
A
#
# COMPACT_ATOMS: atom_id res chain seq x y z
N MET A 1 -152.28 31.02 -54.35
CA MET A 1 -153.53 31.71 -53.96
C MET A 1 -153.33 33.21 -54.19
N SER A 2 -154.44 33.93 -54.33
CA SER A 2 -154.53 35.37 -54.64
C SER A 2 -154.14 35.76 -56.06
N ALA A 3 -154.88 36.61 -56.78
CA ALA A 3 -156.33 36.86 -56.83
C ALA A 3 -156.58 37.71 -58.09
N GLU A 4 -157.51 37.32 -58.96
CA GLU A 4 -157.91 38.19 -60.08
C GLU A 4 -158.77 39.35 -59.58
N SER A 5 -158.56 40.54 -60.14
CA SER A 5 -159.45 41.68 -60.01
C SER A 5 -159.81 42.21 -61.40
N VAL A 6 -160.89 41.66 -61.96
CA VAL A 6 -161.48 42.13 -63.22
C VAL A 6 -162.51 43.21 -62.91
N THR A 7 -162.30 44.42 -63.42
CA THR A 7 -163.30 45.50 -63.42
C THR A 7 -163.66 45.90 -64.84
N VAL A 8 -164.93 45.71 -65.20
CA VAL A 8 -165.50 46.14 -66.48
C VAL A 8 -166.07 47.55 -66.31
N HIS A 9 -165.64 48.49 -67.16
CA HIS A 9 -166.25 49.82 -67.24
C HIS A 9 -166.85 50.11 -68.62
N VAL A 10 -167.91 50.92 -68.61
CA VAL A 10 -168.89 51.12 -69.68
C VAL A 10 -168.39 52.11 -70.75
N THR A 11 -168.92 51.95 -71.96
CA THR A 11 -168.53 52.59 -73.22
C THR A 11 -168.86 54.08 -73.33
N ASP A 12 -167.90 54.87 -73.84
CA ASP A 12 -168.01 56.29 -74.21
C ASP A 12 -167.94 56.43 -75.76
N PRO A 13 -168.43 57.50 -76.41
CA PRO A 13 -168.69 57.50 -77.86
C PRO A 13 -167.39 57.49 -78.70
N GLN A 14 -167.36 56.63 -79.71
CA GLN A 14 -166.14 56.32 -80.47
C GLN A 14 -165.56 57.53 -81.22
N ALA A 15 -164.47 58.09 -80.68
CA ALA A 15 -163.59 58.98 -81.44
C ALA A 15 -163.00 58.23 -82.66
N ALA A 16 -163.15 58.81 -83.85
CA ALA A 16 -162.67 58.20 -85.10
C ALA A 16 -161.16 57.90 -85.03
N GLN A 17 -160.74 56.70 -85.45
CA GLN A 17 -159.34 56.28 -85.39
C GLN A 17 -158.60 56.50 -86.71
N CYS A 18 -157.30 56.75 -86.64
CA CYS A 18 -156.41 56.89 -87.79
C CYS A 18 -156.42 55.64 -88.69
N GLY A 19 -156.70 55.81 -89.98
CA GLY A 19 -156.85 54.72 -90.97
C GLY A 19 -155.60 53.87 -91.28
N PHE A 20 -154.46 54.11 -90.62
CA PHE A 20 -153.26 53.26 -90.75
C PHE A 20 -153.29 52.13 -89.71
N ARG A 21 -153.22 50.87 -90.16
CA ARG A 21 -153.52 49.67 -89.34
C ARG A 21 -152.61 49.48 -88.11
N HIS A 22 -151.37 49.96 -88.16
CA HIS A 22 -150.42 49.92 -87.04
C HIS A 22 -150.37 51.23 -86.22
N CYS A 23 -151.16 52.25 -86.57
CA CYS A 23 -151.32 53.45 -85.75
C CYS A 23 -152.55 53.39 -84.86
N ARG A 24 -153.75 53.24 -85.46
CA ARG A 24 -155.10 53.21 -84.81
C ARG A 24 -155.38 54.24 -83.70
N ARG A 25 -154.57 55.29 -83.58
CA ARG A 25 -154.74 56.32 -82.54
C ARG A 25 -156.04 57.10 -82.80
N PRO A 26 -156.84 57.42 -81.77
CA PRO A 26 -158.00 58.30 -81.92
C PRO A 26 -157.56 59.67 -82.46
N LEU A 27 -158.35 60.20 -83.38
CA LEU A 27 -158.13 61.47 -84.05
C LEU A 27 -158.82 62.59 -83.25
N PRO A 28 -158.26 63.82 -83.25
CA PRO A 28 -158.86 64.93 -82.54
C PRO A 28 -160.24 65.28 -83.14
N PRO A 29 -161.22 65.69 -82.31
CA PRO A 29 -162.57 66.01 -82.78
C PRO A 29 -162.56 67.21 -83.75
N PRO A 30 -163.49 67.25 -84.73
CA PRO A 30 -163.54 68.34 -85.71
C PRO A 30 -163.88 69.67 -85.03
N GLY A 31 -163.07 70.70 -85.32
CA GLY A 31 -163.17 72.01 -84.67
C GLY A 31 -164.48 72.76 -84.99
N PRO A 32 -164.85 73.75 -84.14
CA PRO A 32 -166.19 74.37 -84.13
C PRO A 32 -166.58 75.22 -85.35
N ARG A 33 -165.78 75.21 -86.43
CA ARG A 33 -166.07 75.89 -87.71
C ARG A 33 -166.40 74.91 -88.86
N GLY A 34 -166.93 73.72 -88.54
CA GLY A 34 -167.59 72.85 -89.53
C GLY A 34 -166.68 72.23 -90.60
N GLY A 35 -165.41 71.98 -90.30
CA GLY A 35 -164.45 71.35 -91.22
C GLY A 35 -164.62 69.82 -91.33
N ARG A 36 -164.28 69.25 -92.50
CA ARG A 36 -164.32 67.81 -92.76
C ARG A 36 -163.39 67.04 -91.79
N PRO A 37 -163.83 65.92 -91.18
CA PRO A 37 -162.99 65.13 -90.28
C PRO A 37 -161.69 64.65 -90.93
N TYR A 38 -160.62 64.55 -90.13
CA TYR A 38 -159.36 63.94 -90.55
C TYR A 38 -159.53 62.41 -90.69
N GLU A 39 -158.80 61.80 -91.63
CA GLU A 39 -158.77 60.34 -91.84
C GLU A 39 -157.48 59.69 -91.28
N PHE A 40 -156.42 60.49 -91.07
CA PHE A 40 -155.11 60.03 -90.58
C PHE A 40 -154.52 61.04 -89.59
N CYS A 41 -153.67 60.58 -88.66
CA CYS A 41 -152.97 61.47 -87.71
C CYS A 41 -152.04 62.45 -88.47
N PRO A 42 -152.22 63.78 -88.33
CA PRO A 42 -151.34 64.75 -88.98
C PRO A 42 -149.93 64.77 -88.36
N ASP A 43 -149.84 64.59 -87.04
CA ASP A 43 -148.60 64.90 -86.29
C ASP A 43 -147.65 63.71 -86.11
N ARG A 44 -148.12 62.47 -86.32
CA ARG A 44 -147.27 61.28 -86.13
C ARG A 44 -146.34 61.06 -87.32
N ARG A 45 -145.05 60.95 -87.03
CA ARG A 45 -143.99 60.49 -87.94
C ARG A 45 -143.52 59.09 -87.55
N TRP A 46 -142.98 58.36 -88.52
CA TRP A 46 -142.36 57.04 -88.37
C TRP A 46 -140.90 57.11 -88.84
N PRO A 47 -140.04 56.12 -88.54
CA PRO A 47 -138.64 56.12 -88.98
C PRO A 47 -138.49 56.43 -90.48
N GLY A 48 -137.62 57.40 -90.80
CA GLY A 48 -137.53 57.98 -92.15
C GLY A 48 -138.59 59.04 -92.48
N ASP A 49 -139.11 59.75 -91.47
CA ASP A 49 -140.10 60.85 -91.53
C ASP A 49 -141.42 60.59 -92.26
N LYS A 50 -141.76 59.31 -92.51
CA LYS A 50 -142.99 58.95 -93.22
C LYS A 50 -144.22 59.24 -92.34
N THR A 51 -145.19 59.94 -92.91
CA THR A 51 -146.48 60.22 -92.26
C THR A 51 -147.39 58.98 -92.24
N CYS A 52 -148.37 58.95 -91.35
CA CYS A 52 -149.35 57.84 -91.31
C CYS A 52 -150.12 57.69 -92.63
N LYS A 53 -150.37 58.78 -93.37
CA LYS A 53 -150.98 58.73 -94.71
C LYS A 53 -150.05 58.08 -95.74
N GLN A 54 -148.76 58.42 -95.74
CA GLN A 54 -147.78 57.83 -96.66
C GLN A 54 -147.53 56.34 -96.35
N LEU A 55 -147.48 55.94 -95.08
CA LEU A 55 -147.36 54.52 -94.74
C LEU A 55 -148.64 53.74 -95.03
N ALA A 56 -149.84 54.31 -94.81
CA ALA A 56 -151.08 53.66 -95.24
C ALA A 56 -151.16 53.51 -96.76
N ALA A 57 -150.71 54.51 -97.52
CA ALA A 57 -150.62 54.43 -98.98
C ALA A 57 -149.59 53.38 -99.44
N ALA A 58 -148.43 53.30 -98.77
CA ALA A 58 -147.41 52.29 -99.05
C ALA A 58 -147.85 50.87 -98.65
N GLU A 59 -148.55 50.71 -97.52
CA GLU A 59 -149.14 49.44 -97.08
C GLU A 59 -150.25 48.99 -98.02
N HIS A 60 -151.08 49.93 -98.51
CA HIS A 60 -152.10 49.65 -99.51
C HIS A 60 -151.47 49.27 -100.85
N ALA A 61 -150.46 50.01 -101.32
CA ALA A 61 -149.72 49.70 -102.53
C ALA A 61 -148.99 48.34 -102.45
N LEU A 62 -148.43 48.00 -101.28
CA LEU A 62 -147.85 46.68 -101.01
C LEU A 62 -148.90 45.57 -101.08
N ARG A 63 -150.09 45.74 -100.49
CA ARG A 63 -151.19 44.76 -100.62
C ARG A 63 -151.73 44.67 -102.05
N THR A 64 -151.81 45.78 -102.79
CA THR A 64 -152.20 45.77 -104.20
C THR A 64 -151.14 45.12 -105.10
N ALA A 65 -149.84 45.26 -104.78
CA ALA A 65 -148.75 44.69 -105.56
C ALA A 65 -148.45 43.21 -105.23
N LEU A 66 -148.65 42.79 -103.98
CA LEU A 66 -148.51 41.40 -103.54
C LEU A 66 -149.78 40.56 -103.75
N GLY A 67 -150.92 41.21 -103.98
CA GLY A 67 -152.25 40.59 -103.96
C GLY A 67 -152.74 40.35 -102.52
N ASP A 68 -154.05 40.43 -102.30
CA ASP A 68 -154.68 40.00 -101.03
C ASP A 68 -154.83 38.47 -101.01
N THR A 69 -153.69 37.77 -101.09
CA THR A 69 -153.56 36.31 -100.96
C THR A 69 -152.35 35.96 -100.08
N ASP A 70 -152.46 34.88 -99.31
CA ASP A 70 -151.41 34.36 -98.42
C ASP A 70 -150.03 34.26 -99.10
N PRO A 71 -148.91 34.38 -98.34
CA PRO A 71 -147.58 34.28 -98.90
C PRO A 71 -147.40 32.93 -99.61
N PRO A 72 -146.82 32.92 -100.83
CA PRO A 72 -146.76 31.73 -101.68
C PRO A 72 -145.98 30.62 -100.97
N THR A 73 -146.50 29.39 -101.05
CA THR A 73 -145.95 28.19 -100.41
C THR A 73 -144.45 28.03 -100.67
N ALA A 74 -144.01 28.31 -101.90
CA ALA A 74 -142.60 28.25 -102.30
C ALA A 74 -141.61 29.02 -101.38
N LEU A 75 -142.04 30.10 -100.70
CA LEU A 75 -141.19 30.80 -99.75
C LEU A 75 -141.16 30.13 -98.37
N ARG A 76 -142.28 29.54 -97.92
CA ARG A 76 -142.31 28.67 -96.73
C ARG A 76 -141.47 27.43 -96.98
N ASP A 77 -141.71 26.73 -98.09
CA ASP A 77 -140.98 25.53 -98.50
C ASP A 77 -139.45 25.78 -98.54
N ALA A 78 -139.00 26.91 -99.09
CA ALA A 78 -137.58 27.29 -99.10
C ALA A 78 -137.02 27.60 -97.70
N THR A 79 -137.84 28.19 -96.81
CA THR A 79 -137.44 28.48 -95.42
C THR A 79 -137.38 27.21 -94.58
N ASP A 80 -138.34 26.30 -94.78
CA ASP A 80 -138.41 24.99 -94.12
C ASP A 80 -137.29 24.07 -94.60
N MET A 81 -136.98 24.05 -95.91
CA MET A 81 -135.79 23.38 -96.46
C MET A 81 -134.48 23.95 -95.90
N PHE A 82 -134.38 25.27 -95.70
CA PHE A 82 -133.21 25.87 -95.07
C PHE A 82 -133.12 25.53 -93.57
N ALA A 83 -134.25 25.53 -92.85
CA ALA A 83 -134.30 25.14 -91.45
C ALA A 83 -133.96 23.65 -91.26
N GLU A 84 -134.41 22.78 -92.14
CA GLU A 84 -134.08 21.35 -92.16
C GLU A 84 -132.61 21.10 -92.56
N ALA A 85 -132.08 21.83 -93.53
CA ALA A 85 -130.66 21.77 -93.90
C ALA A 85 -129.76 22.31 -92.78
N ALA A 86 -130.15 23.41 -92.14
CA ALA A 86 -129.47 23.97 -90.98
C ALA A 86 -129.54 23.01 -89.79
N GLY A 87 -130.69 22.39 -89.51
CA GLY A 87 -130.84 21.37 -88.47
C GLY A 87 -129.91 20.17 -88.70
N ARG A 88 -129.87 19.65 -89.94
CA ARG A 88 -128.95 18.57 -90.38
C ARG A 88 -127.46 18.90 -90.24
N ILE A 89 -127.09 20.18 -90.11
CA ILE A 89 -125.70 20.63 -89.89
C ILE A 89 -125.46 21.01 -88.42
N LEU A 90 -126.46 21.57 -87.75
CA LEU A 90 -126.38 22.05 -86.37
C LEU A 90 -126.17 20.90 -85.38
N GLU A 91 -126.88 19.77 -85.55
CA GLU A 91 -126.71 18.59 -84.70
C GLU A 91 -125.27 18.02 -84.80
N PRO A 92 -124.68 17.76 -85.99
CA PRO A 92 -123.26 17.44 -86.11
C PRO A 92 -122.29 18.46 -85.51
N LEU A 93 -122.57 19.77 -85.64
CA LEU A 93 -121.73 20.82 -85.04
C LEU A 93 -121.83 20.87 -83.52
N GLN A 94 -123.01 20.61 -82.94
CA GLN A 94 -123.19 20.50 -81.50
C GLN A 94 -122.54 19.24 -80.94
N ALA A 95 -122.64 18.10 -81.65
CA ALA A 95 -121.93 16.88 -81.30
C ALA A 95 -120.41 17.04 -81.37
N LEU A 96 -119.89 17.76 -82.38
CA LEU A 96 -118.48 18.13 -82.48
C LEU A 96 -118.06 19.07 -81.35
N GLY A 97 -118.89 20.05 -81.00
CA GLY A 97 -118.66 20.97 -79.87
C GLY A 97 -118.51 20.20 -78.55
N GLY A 98 -119.48 19.34 -78.22
CA GLY A 98 -119.42 18.50 -77.02
C GLY A 98 -118.22 17.55 -77.02
N ALA A 99 -117.85 16.98 -78.17
CA ALA A 99 -116.65 16.15 -78.29
C ALA A 99 -115.34 16.96 -78.09
N LEU A 100 -115.30 18.21 -78.52
CA LEU A 100 -114.17 19.13 -78.28
C LEU A 100 -114.10 19.57 -76.82
N ASP A 101 -115.24 19.81 -76.17
CA ASP A 101 -115.32 20.12 -74.74
C ASP A 101 -114.86 18.90 -73.90
N ASP A 102 -115.30 17.68 -74.23
CA ASP A 102 -114.85 16.42 -73.61
C ASP A 102 -113.34 16.22 -73.77
N VAL A 103 -112.79 16.48 -74.96
CA VAL A 103 -111.34 16.40 -75.22
C VAL A 103 -110.60 17.48 -74.43
N THR A 104 -111.14 18.70 -74.34
CA THR A 104 -110.54 19.81 -73.58
C THR A 104 -110.53 19.51 -72.09
N ALA A 105 -111.63 18.99 -71.53
CA ALA A 105 -111.73 18.58 -70.14
C ALA A 105 -110.74 17.45 -69.82
N ARG A 106 -110.70 16.38 -70.62
CA ARG A 106 -109.71 15.29 -70.45
C ARG A 106 -108.27 15.79 -70.56
N MET A 107 -107.99 16.73 -71.46
CA MET A 107 -106.66 17.33 -71.59
C MET A 107 -106.30 18.19 -70.37
N GLN A 108 -107.25 18.92 -69.78
CA GLN A 108 -107.05 19.66 -68.53
C GLN A 108 -106.83 18.73 -67.33
N ASP A 109 -107.60 17.64 -67.22
CA ASP A 109 -107.44 16.61 -66.19
C ASP A 109 -106.07 15.93 -66.29
N GLU A 110 -105.65 15.49 -67.49
CA GLU A 110 -104.34 14.88 -67.72
C GLU A 110 -103.18 15.86 -67.48
N LEU A 111 -103.31 17.14 -67.88
CA LEU A 111 -102.31 18.16 -67.57
C LEU A 111 -102.21 18.41 -66.05
N THR A 112 -103.33 18.42 -65.33
CA THR A 112 -103.36 18.58 -63.87
C THR A 112 -102.75 17.36 -63.18
N ALA A 113 -103.08 16.15 -63.63
CA ALA A 113 -102.50 14.91 -63.12
C ALA A 113 -101.02 14.73 -63.50
N ALA A 114 -100.57 15.28 -64.62
CA ALA A 114 -99.16 15.33 -65.00
C ALA A 114 -98.39 16.34 -64.14
N ALA A 115 -98.94 17.52 -63.88
CA ALA A 115 -98.36 18.52 -62.98
C ALA A 115 -98.22 17.98 -61.55
N ALA A 116 -99.29 17.40 -60.98
CA ALA A 116 -99.24 16.80 -59.64
C ALA A 116 -98.17 15.70 -59.54
N ARG A 117 -98.04 14.83 -60.56
CA ARG A 117 -96.98 13.81 -60.61
C ARG A 117 -95.57 14.41 -60.74
N ALA A 118 -95.42 15.55 -61.42
CA ALA A 118 -94.16 16.27 -61.50
C ALA A 118 -93.79 16.88 -60.14
N ASP A 119 -94.72 17.58 -59.48
CA ASP A 119 -94.53 18.17 -58.15
C ASP A 119 -94.18 17.08 -57.10
N GLU A 120 -94.87 15.94 -57.13
CA GLU A 120 -94.56 14.80 -56.26
C GLU A 120 -93.17 14.20 -56.53
N ALA A 121 -92.77 14.09 -57.81
CA ALA A 121 -91.46 13.60 -58.20
C ALA A 121 -90.33 14.57 -57.83
N GLU A 122 -90.54 15.88 -57.99
CA GLU A 122 -89.60 16.92 -57.57
C GLU A 122 -89.44 16.94 -56.05
N ALA A 123 -90.55 16.88 -55.30
CA ALA A 123 -90.51 16.80 -53.84
C ALA A 123 -89.87 15.49 -53.33
N ALA A 124 -90.05 14.37 -54.04
CA ALA A 124 -89.37 13.11 -53.74
C ALA A 124 -87.86 13.20 -54.03
N ALA A 125 -87.48 13.79 -55.17
CA ALA A 125 -86.08 13.99 -55.54
C ALA A 125 -85.35 14.95 -54.58
N GLU A 126 -86.01 16.01 -54.12
CA GLU A 126 -85.43 16.93 -53.14
C GLU A 126 -85.23 16.25 -51.78
N ARG A 127 -86.22 15.50 -51.28
CA ARG A 127 -86.05 14.69 -50.06
C ARG A 127 -84.93 13.66 -50.19
N ALA A 128 -84.76 13.04 -51.36
CA ALA A 128 -83.67 12.10 -51.61
C ALA A 128 -82.30 12.80 -51.63
N ARG A 129 -82.19 13.99 -52.24
CA ARG A 129 -80.98 14.82 -52.21
C ARG A 129 -80.63 15.25 -50.78
N SER A 130 -81.59 15.77 -50.01
CA SER A 130 -81.36 16.14 -48.61
C SER A 130 -80.89 14.96 -47.78
N ALA A 131 -81.56 13.81 -47.89
CA ALA A 131 -81.19 12.59 -47.17
C ALA A 131 -79.80 12.04 -47.57
N GLN A 132 -79.37 12.25 -48.82
CA GLN A 132 -78.02 11.92 -49.26
C GLN A 132 -76.99 12.87 -48.63
N VAL A 133 -77.21 14.18 -48.65
CA VAL A 133 -76.32 15.17 -47.99
C VAL A 133 -76.21 14.87 -46.49
N ASP A 134 -77.34 14.65 -45.79
CA ASP A 134 -77.36 14.28 -44.38
C ASP A 134 -76.60 12.97 -44.08
N ALA A 135 -76.53 12.05 -45.04
CA ALA A 135 -75.78 10.80 -44.91
C ALA A 135 -74.28 10.99 -45.16
N GLU A 136 -73.92 11.80 -46.16
CA GLU A 136 -72.53 12.18 -46.48
C GLU A 136 -71.90 13.01 -45.35
N GLU A 137 -72.64 13.95 -44.76
CA GLU A 137 -72.17 14.74 -43.61
C GLU A 137 -71.92 13.87 -42.37
N ARG A 138 -72.84 12.94 -42.04
CA ARG A 138 -72.65 12.00 -40.92
C ARG A 138 -71.52 11.00 -41.17
N ALA A 139 -71.30 10.58 -42.41
CA ALA A 139 -70.16 9.75 -42.77
C ALA A 139 -68.83 10.52 -42.57
N ALA A 140 -68.77 11.76 -43.06
CA ALA A 140 -67.60 12.62 -42.89
C ALA A 140 -67.32 12.99 -41.42
N GLU A 141 -68.35 13.18 -40.59
CA GLU A 141 -68.20 13.37 -39.15
C GLU A 141 -67.65 12.11 -38.47
N SER A 142 -68.19 10.94 -38.80
CA SER A 142 -67.71 9.64 -38.29
C SER A 142 -66.25 9.36 -38.66
N ASP A 143 -65.85 9.65 -39.91
CA ASP A 143 -64.46 9.50 -40.35
C ASP A 143 -63.51 10.45 -39.58
N ARG A 144 -63.89 11.73 -39.40
CA ARG A 144 -63.11 12.69 -38.58
C ARG A 144 -62.98 12.23 -37.13
N LEU A 145 -64.05 11.70 -36.53
CA LEU A 145 -64.02 11.18 -35.15
C LEU A 145 -63.12 9.94 -35.05
N ARG A 146 -63.14 9.05 -36.06
CA ARG A 146 -62.22 7.90 -36.12
C ARG A 146 -60.76 8.35 -36.24
N GLU A 147 -60.46 9.30 -37.13
CA GLU A 147 -59.11 9.84 -37.30
C GLU A 147 -58.60 10.52 -36.04
N ALA A 148 -59.44 11.32 -35.36
CA ALA A 148 -59.12 11.93 -34.08
C ALA A 148 -58.86 10.89 -32.97
N ALA A 149 -59.65 9.82 -32.92
CA ALA A 149 -59.46 8.73 -31.94
C ALA A 149 -58.17 7.94 -32.20
N ILE A 150 -57.81 7.68 -33.46
CA ILE A 150 -56.53 7.05 -33.83
C ILE A 150 -55.37 7.97 -33.43
N ALA A 151 -55.43 9.25 -33.78
CA ALA A 151 -54.38 10.23 -33.45
C ALA A 151 -54.23 10.50 -31.93
N GLU A 152 -55.25 10.23 -31.13
CA GLU A 152 -55.16 10.21 -29.65
C GLU A 152 -54.52 8.91 -29.14
N ALA A 153 -54.90 7.76 -29.69
CA ALA A 153 -54.30 6.46 -29.33
C ALA A 153 -52.81 6.38 -29.69
N ASP A 154 -52.40 6.91 -30.84
CA ASP A 154 -51.00 6.98 -31.26
C ASP A 154 -50.18 7.88 -30.32
N ARG A 155 -50.74 9.03 -29.90
CA ARG A 155 -50.12 9.92 -28.90
C ARG A 155 -50.00 9.26 -27.53
N ALA A 156 -51.07 8.63 -27.04
CA ALA A 156 -51.05 7.90 -25.77
C ALA A 156 -50.04 6.74 -25.76
N THR A 157 -49.82 6.08 -26.91
CA THR A 157 -48.80 5.05 -27.08
C THR A 157 -47.39 5.66 -27.04
N ALA A 158 -47.15 6.74 -27.80
CA ALA A 158 -45.86 7.43 -27.80
C ALA A 158 -45.48 8.02 -26.44
N ASP A 159 -46.45 8.58 -25.70
CA ASP A 159 -46.26 9.08 -24.34
C ASP A 159 -45.94 7.93 -23.35
N ALA A 160 -46.58 6.76 -23.51
CA ALA A 160 -46.31 5.58 -22.70
C ALA A 160 -44.90 4.99 -22.97
N ASP A 161 -44.50 4.91 -24.24
CA ASP A 161 -43.15 4.46 -24.63
C ASP A 161 -42.08 5.43 -24.10
N ALA A 162 -42.28 6.75 -24.25
CA ALA A 162 -41.38 7.77 -23.72
C ALA A 162 -41.28 7.73 -22.17
N ALA A 163 -42.38 7.47 -21.48
CA ALA A 163 -42.39 7.27 -20.03
C ALA A 163 -41.64 6.00 -19.61
N GLN A 164 -41.79 4.91 -20.38
CA GLN A 164 -41.08 3.66 -20.14
C GLN A 164 -39.56 3.82 -20.35
N ASP A 165 -39.13 4.45 -21.45
CA ASP A 165 -37.72 4.74 -21.73
C ASP A 165 -37.11 5.63 -20.64
N THR A 166 -37.84 6.65 -20.19
CA THR A 166 -37.42 7.52 -19.07
C THR A 166 -37.24 6.72 -17.77
N ALA A 167 -38.17 5.80 -17.46
CA ALA A 167 -38.07 4.95 -16.28
C ALA A 167 -36.91 3.95 -16.35
N GLN A 168 -36.64 3.38 -17.54
CA GLN A 168 -35.49 2.50 -17.77
C GLN A 168 -34.17 3.28 -17.62
N GLN A 169 -34.05 4.47 -18.21
CA GLN A 169 -32.87 5.33 -18.07
C GLN A 169 -32.63 5.76 -16.61
N ALA A 170 -33.69 6.10 -15.87
CA ALA A 170 -33.59 6.43 -14.45
C ALA A 170 -33.09 5.22 -13.62
N THR A 171 -33.60 4.01 -13.91
CA THR A 171 -33.17 2.77 -13.25
C THR A 171 -31.71 2.46 -13.55
N ALA A 172 -31.30 2.47 -14.82
CA ALA A 172 -29.91 2.24 -15.23
C ALA A 172 -28.93 3.27 -14.63
N THR A 173 -29.36 4.54 -14.50
CA THR A 173 -28.57 5.59 -13.85
C THR A 173 -28.42 5.34 -12.35
N ALA A 174 -29.49 4.90 -11.66
CA ALA A 174 -29.45 4.56 -10.26
C ALA A 174 -28.57 3.33 -9.97
N GLU A 175 -28.64 2.29 -10.80
CA GLU A 175 -27.77 1.11 -10.73
C GLU A 175 -26.30 1.47 -10.96
N ALA A 176 -26.01 2.31 -11.97
CA ALA A 176 -24.65 2.80 -12.24
C ALA A 176 -24.09 3.63 -11.07
N ALA A 177 -24.92 4.46 -10.43
CA ALA A 177 -24.54 5.23 -9.25
C ALA A 177 -24.28 4.32 -8.04
N ALA A 178 -25.13 3.33 -7.79
CA ALA A 178 -24.94 2.35 -6.71
C ALA A 178 -23.66 1.52 -6.90
N LEU A 179 -23.37 1.09 -8.13
CA LEU A 179 -22.13 0.38 -8.47
C LEU A 179 -20.89 1.28 -8.31
N ALA A 180 -20.98 2.56 -8.65
CA ALA A 180 -19.91 3.53 -8.44
C ALA A 180 -19.64 3.76 -6.94
N GLN A 181 -20.69 3.89 -6.13
CA GLN A 181 -20.59 3.99 -4.67
C GLN A 181 -19.94 2.74 -4.06
N ALA A 182 -20.41 1.54 -4.39
CA ALA A 182 -19.85 0.29 -3.89
C ALA A 182 -18.36 0.11 -4.24
N ARG A 183 -17.93 0.56 -5.44
CA ARG A 183 -16.52 0.59 -5.84
C ARG A 183 -15.70 1.60 -5.03
N ALA A 184 -16.26 2.77 -4.74
CA ALA A 184 -15.60 3.78 -3.91
C ALA A 184 -15.42 3.31 -2.46
N GLU A 185 -16.46 2.71 -1.87
CA GLU A 185 -16.44 2.12 -0.53
C GLU A 185 -15.42 0.98 -0.44
N ALA A 186 -15.46 0.00 -1.34
CA ALA A 186 -14.48 -1.09 -1.39
C ALA A 186 -13.03 -0.59 -1.59
N THR A 187 -12.84 0.51 -2.33
CA THR A 187 -11.52 1.14 -2.48
C THR A 187 -11.06 1.80 -1.18
N ALA A 188 -11.96 2.50 -0.46
CA ALA A 188 -11.68 3.13 0.82
C ALA A 188 -11.38 2.11 1.93
N GLU A 189 -12.12 1.00 2.00
CA GLU A 189 -11.81 -0.10 2.91
C GLU A 189 -10.44 -0.71 2.61
N ALA A 190 -10.14 -0.97 1.33
CA ALA A 190 -8.85 -1.50 0.92
C ALA A 190 -7.68 -0.54 1.15
N THR A 191 -7.88 0.79 1.18
CA THR A 191 -6.83 1.74 1.58
C THR A 191 -6.67 1.80 3.10
N ALA A 192 -7.77 1.76 3.87
CA ALA A 192 -7.73 1.71 5.32
C ALA A 192 -7.02 0.45 5.85
N GLU A 193 -7.28 -0.71 5.26
CA GLU A 193 -6.65 -1.97 5.68
C GLU A 193 -5.15 -2.04 5.34
N ARG A 194 -4.76 -1.49 4.18
CA ARG A 194 -3.33 -1.29 3.85
C ARG A 194 -2.64 -0.34 4.82
N ALA A 195 -3.31 0.73 5.24
CA ALA A 195 -2.78 1.68 6.21
C ALA A 195 -2.55 1.03 7.59
N ARG A 196 -3.52 0.25 8.09
CA ARG A 196 -3.37 -0.54 9.33
C ARG A 196 -2.21 -1.54 9.23
N THR A 197 -2.16 -2.31 8.15
CA THR A 197 -1.10 -3.28 7.89
C THR A 197 0.28 -2.61 7.89
N ALA A 198 0.41 -1.43 7.27
CA ALA A 198 1.65 -0.66 7.23
C ALA A 198 2.02 -0.09 8.62
N GLU A 199 1.04 0.35 9.42
CA GLU A 199 1.25 0.81 10.79
C GLU A 199 1.77 -0.32 11.68
N ASP A 200 1.18 -1.52 11.60
CA ASP A 200 1.59 -2.68 12.39
C ASP A 200 2.96 -3.20 11.96
N GLN A 201 3.27 -3.22 10.65
CA GLN A 201 4.63 -3.45 10.16
C GLN A 201 5.62 -2.41 10.70
N ASN A 202 5.22 -1.14 10.82
CA ASN A 202 6.08 -0.10 11.39
C ASN A 202 6.31 -0.30 12.89
N LYS A 203 5.29 -0.71 13.66
CA LYS A 203 5.43 -1.08 15.08
C LYS A 203 6.39 -2.24 15.28
N VAL A 204 6.26 -3.31 14.48
CA VAL A 204 7.17 -4.47 14.52
C VAL A 204 8.60 -4.07 14.14
N ALA A 205 8.77 -3.22 13.12
CA ALA A 205 10.08 -2.71 12.72
C ALA A 205 10.74 -1.86 13.82
N ARG A 206 9.98 -0.99 14.50
CA ARG A 206 10.48 -0.19 15.65
C ARG A 206 10.91 -1.08 16.81
N ALA A 207 10.03 -1.99 17.25
CA ALA A 207 10.34 -2.93 18.32
C ALA A 207 11.60 -3.76 18.01
N ARG A 208 11.83 -4.12 16.74
CA ARG A 208 13.06 -4.80 16.31
C ARG A 208 14.30 -3.91 16.34
N VAL A 209 14.17 -2.61 16.04
CA VAL A 209 15.27 -1.63 16.18
C VAL A 209 15.61 -1.41 17.66
N ASP A 210 14.61 -1.35 18.53
CA ASP A 210 14.79 -1.22 19.98
C ASP A 210 15.53 -2.46 20.54
N GLU A 211 15.07 -3.68 20.24
CA GLU A 211 15.75 -4.94 20.61
C GLU A 211 17.20 -5.01 20.11
N LEU A 212 17.45 -4.58 18.87
CA LEU A 212 18.81 -4.54 18.31
C LEU A 212 19.69 -3.49 19.00
N THR A 213 19.11 -2.39 19.46
CA THR A 213 19.82 -1.34 20.20
C THR A 213 20.19 -1.82 21.60
N GLU A 214 19.25 -2.41 22.35
CA GLU A 214 19.52 -3.03 23.66
C GLU A 214 20.61 -4.10 23.56
N ARG A 215 20.53 -4.96 22.54
CA ARG A 215 21.55 -6.00 22.31
C ARG A 215 22.92 -5.44 21.95
N LEU A 216 22.97 -4.30 21.25
CA LEU A 216 24.22 -3.63 20.89
C LEU A 216 24.85 -2.96 22.12
N ASP A 217 24.06 -2.35 23.00
CA ASP A 217 24.54 -1.76 24.26
C ASP A 217 24.98 -2.83 25.27
N GLU A 218 24.30 -3.97 25.34
CA GLU A 218 24.77 -5.13 26.11
C GLU A 218 26.11 -5.67 25.57
N LEU A 219 26.28 -5.77 24.25
CA LEU A 219 27.57 -6.16 23.65
C LEU A 219 28.67 -5.13 23.91
N ARG A 220 28.35 -3.82 23.92
CA ARG A 220 29.30 -2.77 24.33
C ARG A 220 29.72 -2.92 25.79
N ARG A 221 28.76 -3.22 26.69
CA ARG A 221 29.02 -3.46 28.11
C ARG A 221 29.95 -4.66 28.30
N GLN A 222 29.67 -5.78 27.64
CA GLN A 222 30.52 -6.97 27.66
C GLN A 222 31.91 -6.70 27.09
N LEU A 223 32.04 -5.92 26.01
CA LEU A 223 33.34 -5.55 25.45
C LEU A 223 34.15 -4.67 26.41
N ALA A 224 33.51 -3.72 27.09
CA ALA A 224 34.18 -2.89 28.10
C ALA A 224 34.64 -3.73 29.31
N GLU A 225 33.80 -4.65 29.77
CA GLU A 225 34.10 -5.61 30.85
C GLU A 225 35.31 -6.50 30.49
N ARG A 226 35.31 -7.15 29.33
CA ARG A 226 36.44 -7.95 28.82
C ARG A 226 37.71 -7.13 28.59
N THR A 227 37.57 -5.86 28.24
CA THR A 227 38.71 -4.93 28.10
C THR A 227 39.33 -4.64 29.47
N GLY A 228 38.51 -4.34 30.48
CA GLY A 228 38.95 -4.12 31.86
C GLY A 228 39.59 -5.36 32.49
N GLU A 229 39.01 -6.56 32.25
CA GLU A 229 39.61 -7.83 32.65
C GLU A 229 41.01 -8.02 32.03
N ARG A 230 41.14 -7.80 30.71
CA ARG A 230 42.43 -7.91 29.99
C ARG A 230 43.46 -6.95 30.56
N ASP A 231 43.10 -5.69 30.75
CA ASP A 231 44.02 -4.66 31.21
C ASP A 231 44.46 -4.91 32.66
N THR A 232 43.56 -5.42 33.51
CA THR A 232 43.88 -5.88 34.87
C THR A 232 44.82 -7.10 34.86
N ALA A 233 44.56 -8.08 34.00
CA ALA A 233 45.42 -9.26 33.85
C ALA A 233 46.81 -8.88 33.33
N GLN A 234 46.90 -7.91 32.41
CA GLN A 234 48.17 -7.42 31.89
C GLN A 234 48.96 -6.63 32.95
N ALA A 235 48.30 -5.76 33.73
CA ALA A 235 48.93 -5.08 34.86
C ALA A 235 49.48 -6.10 35.89
N THR A 236 48.70 -7.14 36.20
CA THR A 236 49.11 -8.23 37.11
C THR A 236 50.32 -9.00 36.56
N LEU A 237 50.34 -9.29 35.26
CA LEU A 237 51.45 -9.95 34.57
C LEU A 237 52.74 -9.10 34.61
N ASP A 238 52.63 -7.80 34.38
CA ASP A 238 53.75 -6.88 34.41
C ASP A 238 54.29 -6.64 35.84
N GLU A 239 53.41 -6.67 36.85
CA GLU A 239 53.80 -6.68 38.26
C GLU A 239 54.56 -7.97 38.63
N HIS A 240 54.09 -9.14 38.19
CA HIS A 240 54.82 -10.40 38.36
C HIS A 240 56.18 -10.39 37.65
N ARG A 241 56.29 -9.79 36.46
CA ARG A 241 57.56 -9.61 35.73
C ARG A 241 58.50 -8.62 36.43
N ALA A 242 57.99 -7.60 37.11
CA ALA A 242 58.79 -6.74 37.97
C ALA A 242 59.33 -7.53 39.17
N ARG A 243 58.43 -8.19 39.92
CA ARG A 243 58.81 -9.04 41.06
C ARG A 243 59.82 -10.15 40.70
N SER A 244 59.72 -10.77 39.52
CA SER A 244 60.70 -11.76 39.06
C SER A 244 62.08 -11.13 38.84
N ARG A 245 62.15 -9.97 38.16
CA ARG A 245 63.41 -9.26 37.93
C ARG A 245 64.06 -8.79 39.24
N ASP A 246 63.27 -8.29 40.19
CA ASP A 246 63.78 -7.85 41.49
C ASP A 246 64.33 -9.04 42.31
N LEU A 247 63.66 -10.20 42.25
CA LEU A 247 64.15 -11.45 42.86
C LEU A 247 65.42 -11.96 42.16
N GLU A 248 65.47 -11.97 40.83
CA GLU A 248 66.63 -12.36 40.04
C GLU A 248 67.84 -11.44 40.34
N GLN A 249 67.62 -10.13 40.45
CA GLN A 249 68.65 -9.17 40.86
C GLN A 249 69.12 -9.43 42.29
N SER A 250 68.22 -9.59 43.26
CA SER A 250 68.60 -9.87 44.65
C SER A 250 69.31 -11.21 44.82
N LEU A 251 68.92 -12.24 44.07
CA LEU A 251 69.64 -13.52 44.04
C LEU A 251 71.02 -13.40 43.39
N THR A 252 71.14 -12.60 42.33
CA THR A 252 72.44 -12.31 41.69
C THR A 252 73.36 -11.54 42.63
N GLU A 253 72.86 -10.53 43.33
CA GLU A 253 73.61 -9.75 44.32
C GLU A 253 74.04 -10.60 45.52
N ARG A 254 73.16 -11.48 46.01
CA ARG A 254 73.53 -12.47 47.04
C ARG A 254 74.57 -13.47 46.55
N LEU A 255 74.47 -13.92 45.30
CA LEU A 255 75.45 -14.81 44.69
C LEU A 255 76.82 -14.13 44.59
N THR A 256 76.90 -12.90 44.06
CA THR A 256 78.18 -12.16 43.95
C THR A 256 78.76 -11.85 45.32
N THR A 257 77.93 -11.50 46.31
CA THR A 257 78.36 -11.29 47.70
C THR A 257 78.89 -12.58 48.32
N ALA A 258 78.20 -13.71 48.15
CA ALA A 258 78.65 -15.00 48.65
C ALA A 258 79.92 -15.50 47.94
N THR A 259 80.07 -15.24 46.63
CA THR A 259 81.30 -15.52 45.89
C THR A 259 82.47 -14.69 46.42
N ALA A 260 82.26 -13.39 46.65
CA ALA A 260 83.28 -12.52 47.24
C ALA A 260 83.67 -12.97 48.66
N GLN A 261 82.71 -13.38 49.50
CA GLN A 261 82.98 -13.96 50.83
C GLN A 261 83.73 -15.30 50.74
N LEU A 262 83.42 -16.15 49.74
CA LEU A 262 84.16 -17.40 49.51
C LEU A 262 85.59 -17.13 49.05
N ASP A 263 85.83 -16.11 48.22
CA ASP A 263 87.17 -15.77 47.76
C ASP A 263 87.99 -15.04 48.85
N ASP A 264 87.37 -14.24 49.70
CA ASP A 264 87.98 -13.64 50.89
C ASP A 264 88.33 -14.69 51.96
N THR A 265 87.44 -15.64 52.24
CA THR A 265 87.75 -16.75 53.15
C THR A 265 88.81 -17.70 52.57
N ARG A 266 88.85 -17.91 51.25
CA ARG A 266 89.96 -18.62 50.58
C ARG A 266 91.28 -17.85 50.68
N ALA A 267 91.26 -16.52 50.55
CA ALA A 267 92.45 -15.68 50.71
C ALA A 267 92.96 -15.73 52.15
N SER A 268 92.06 -15.58 53.13
CA SER A 268 92.35 -15.72 54.55
C SER A 268 92.91 -17.10 54.89
N LEU A 269 92.34 -18.19 54.33
CA LEU A 269 92.84 -19.54 54.53
C LEU A 269 94.25 -19.73 53.97
N ARG A 270 94.54 -19.20 52.77
CA ARG A 270 95.90 -19.19 52.21
C ARG A 270 96.87 -18.41 53.10
N GLU A 271 96.45 -17.27 53.63
CA GLU A 271 97.28 -16.48 54.54
C GLU A 271 97.54 -17.23 55.86
N THR A 272 96.54 -17.89 56.45
CA THR A 272 96.75 -18.72 57.64
C THR A 272 97.65 -19.92 57.36
N THR A 273 97.49 -20.61 56.23
CA THR A 273 98.37 -21.71 55.84
C THR A 273 99.80 -21.23 55.60
N GLN A 274 99.99 -20.04 55.01
CA GLN A 274 101.31 -19.44 54.84
C GLN A 274 101.92 -19.05 56.20
N ARG A 275 101.14 -18.48 57.12
CA ARG A 275 101.60 -18.19 58.50
C ARG A 275 101.96 -19.48 59.26
N GLU A 276 101.22 -20.57 59.07
CA GLU A 276 101.55 -21.89 59.64
C GLU A 276 102.85 -22.45 59.04
N GLN A 277 103.07 -22.31 57.73
CA GLN A 277 104.31 -22.70 57.06
C GLN A 277 105.51 -21.86 57.54
N ASP A 278 105.37 -20.54 57.63
CA ASP A 278 106.38 -19.64 58.20
C ASP A 278 106.71 -20.00 59.67
N LEU A 279 105.70 -20.36 60.47
CA LEU A 279 105.89 -20.77 61.86
C LEU A 279 106.55 -22.15 61.97
N ALA A 280 106.17 -23.11 61.12
CA ALA A 280 106.81 -24.42 61.05
C ALA A 280 108.28 -24.29 60.63
N GLN A 281 108.56 -23.49 59.58
CA GLN A 281 109.94 -23.22 59.15
C GLN A 281 110.76 -22.55 60.25
N ARG A 282 110.21 -21.54 60.96
CA ARG A 282 110.88 -20.94 62.13
C ARG A 282 111.12 -21.94 63.27
N PHE A 283 110.24 -22.93 63.43
CA PHE A 283 110.40 -23.99 64.42
C PHE A 283 111.51 -24.97 64.02
N ASP A 284 111.55 -25.38 62.75
CA ASP A 284 112.63 -26.21 62.20
C ASP A 284 113.99 -25.49 62.25
N ASP A 285 114.04 -24.20 61.88
CA ASP A 285 115.22 -23.34 62.02
C ASP A 285 115.68 -23.24 63.50
N ALA A 286 114.74 -23.10 64.44
CA ALA A 286 115.05 -23.06 65.87
C ALA A 286 115.53 -24.43 66.41
N VAL A 287 114.99 -25.54 65.90
CA VAL A 287 115.46 -26.89 66.23
C VAL A 287 116.86 -27.13 65.65
N ALA A 288 117.12 -26.72 64.42
CA ALA A 288 118.43 -26.81 63.78
C ALA A 288 119.47 -25.96 64.53
N ALA A 289 119.14 -24.72 64.88
CA ALA A 289 119.99 -23.85 65.70
C ALA A 289 120.25 -24.46 67.09
N ARG A 290 119.26 -25.10 67.71
CA ARG A 290 119.43 -25.81 68.99
C ARG A 290 120.35 -27.03 68.85
N GLN A 291 120.19 -27.83 67.79
CA GLN A 291 121.07 -28.96 67.50
C GLN A 291 122.51 -28.50 67.23
N GLN A 292 122.70 -27.39 66.51
CA GLN A 292 124.02 -26.81 66.27
C GLN A 292 124.66 -26.29 67.57
N ALA A 293 123.86 -25.71 68.48
CA ALA A 293 124.32 -25.33 69.81
C ALA A 293 124.65 -26.54 70.71
N GLU A 294 123.87 -27.62 70.64
CA GLU A 294 124.15 -28.88 71.33
C GLU A 294 125.44 -29.54 70.80
N GLN A 295 125.66 -29.52 69.48
CA GLN A 295 126.88 -30.00 68.84
C GLN A 295 128.10 -29.17 69.22
N SER A 296 128.00 -27.84 69.27
CA SER A 296 129.11 -26.98 69.70
C SER A 296 129.43 -27.17 71.19
N LEU A 297 128.42 -27.37 72.05
CA LEU A 297 128.59 -27.77 73.45
C LEU A 297 129.25 -29.15 73.59
N ALA A 298 128.91 -30.11 72.72
CA ALA A 298 129.55 -31.42 72.69
C ALA A 298 131.01 -31.34 72.23
N ALA A 299 131.32 -30.52 71.22
CA ALA A 299 132.68 -30.26 70.77
C ALA A 299 133.54 -29.61 71.87
N VAL A 300 133.03 -28.56 72.53
CA VAL A 300 133.72 -27.91 73.66
C VAL A 300 133.93 -28.89 74.83
N ARG A 301 132.99 -29.80 75.11
CA ARG A 301 133.19 -30.86 76.11
C ARG A 301 134.25 -31.88 75.69
N ALA A 302 134.34 -32.23 74.40
CA ALA A 302 135.36 -33.12 73.88
C ALA A 302 136.76 -32.48 73.93
N GLU A 303 136.88 -31.18 73.59
CA GLU A 303 138.11 -30.41 73.79
C GLU A 303 138.50 -30.35 75.27
N LEU A 304 137.54 -30.10 76.18
CA LEU A 304 137.81 -30.10 77.62
C LEU A 304 138.30 -31.47 78.12
N ALA A 305 137.72 -32.56 77.64
CA ALA A 305 138.15 -33.92 77.96
C ALA A 305 139.55 -34.23 77.39
N GLY A 306 139.86 -33.75 76.18
CA GLY A 306 141.20 -33.85 75.59
C GLY A 306 142.26 -33.12 76.43
N VAL A 307 142.00 -31.88 76.83
CA VAL A 307 142.88 -31.11 77.71
C VAL A 307 143.04 -31.77 79.10
N GLN A 308 142.00 -32.42 79.61
CA GLN A 308 142.08 -33.20 80.85
C GLN A 308 142.94 -34.46 80.70
N ALA A 309 142.88 -35.14 79.54
CA ALA A 309 143.74 -36.29 79.24
C ALA A 309 145.22 -35.87 79.10
N GLU A 310 145.50 -34.78 78.38
CA GLU A 310 146.86 -34.21 78.27
C GLU A 310 147.44 -33.82 79.64
N LEU A 311 146.63 -33.24 80.52
CA LEU A 311 147.01 -32.97 81.93
C LEU A 311 147.27 -34.25 82.74
N GLY A 312 146.60 -35.36 82.40
CA GLY A 312 146.84 -36.68 82.97
C GLY A 312 148.19 -37.26 82.54
N ASP A 313 148.47 -37.24 81.24
CA ASP A 313 149.73 -37.77 80.68
C ASP A 313 150.95 -36.98 81.16
N VAL A 314 150.86 -35.64 81.21
CA VAL A 314 151.93 -34.79 81.75
C VAL A 314 152.19 -35.08 83.23
N ARG A 315 151.16 -35.42 84.02
CA ARG A 315 151.33 -35.89 85.41
C ARG A 315 152.01 -37.26 85.48
N GLY A 316 151.57 -38.20 84.66
CA GLY A 316 152.15 -39.55 84.61
C GLY A 316 153.63 -39.53 84.20
N ASP A 317 154.04 -38.66 83.29
CA ASP A 317 155.44 -38.50 82.92
C ASP A 317 156.28 -37.82 84.01
N ALA A 318 155.72 -36.88 84.79
CA ALA A 318 156.40 -36.31 85.94
C ALA A 318 156.69 -37.37 87.03
N GLU A 319 155.71 -38.22 87.35
CA GLU A 319 155.88 -39.32 88.32
C GLU A 319 156.90 -40.37 87.83
N ARG A 320 156.86 -40.72 86.53
CA ARG A 320 157.84 -41.65 85.91
C ARG A 320 159.28 -41.13 86.00
N GLN A 321 159.52 -39.82 85.91
CA GLN A 321 160.85 -39.24 86.09
C GLN A 321 161.29 -39.24 87.57
N GLN A 322 160.37 -38.96 88.50
CA GLN A 322 160.65 -38.93 89.93
C GLN A 322 161.02 -40.31 90.49
N ASN A 323 160.37 -41.38 90.01
CA ASN A 323 160.71 -42.75 90.41
C ASN A 323 162.11 -43.18 89.95
N ARG A 324 162.50 -42.86 88.70
CA ARG A 324 163.85 -43.15 88.17
C ARG A 324 164.97 -42.48 88.97
N ALA A 325 164.76 -41.25 89.41
CA ALA A 325 165.72 -40.53 90.26
C ALA A 325 165.90 -41.20 91.64
N THR A 326 164.80 -41.73 92.19
CA THR A 326 164.78 -42.38 93.51
C THR A 326 165.46 -43.76 93.49
N GLU A 327 165.36 -44.49 92.39
CA GLU A 327 165.96 -45.82 92.21
C GLU A 327 167.50 -45.74 92.03
N ALA A 328 167.98 -44.74 91.30
CA ALA A 328 169.41 -44.53 91.07
C ALA A 328 170.24 -44.29 92.35
N ASP A 329 169.69 -43.54 93.33
CA ASP A 329 170.43 -43.26 94.58
C ASP A 329 170.50 -44.48 95.52
N ARG A 330 169.47 -45.35 95.52
CA ARG A 330 169.48 -46.62 96.28
C ARG A 330 170.63 -47.55 95.85
N HIS A 331 170.87 -47.66 94.54
CA HIS A 331 171.98 -48.49 94.02
C HIS A 331 173.36 -47.95 94.42
N ARG A 332 173.51 -46.63 94.55
CA ARG A 332 174.78 -45.99 94.95
C ARG A 332 175.16 -46.31 96.40
N VAL A 333 174.19 -46.21 97.32
CA VAL A 333 174.39 -46.52 98.76
C VAL A 333 174.72 -48.00 98.98
N ALA A 334 174.11 -48.91 98.21
CA ALA A 334 174.28 -50.35 98.35
C ALA A 334 175.67 -50.89 97.95
N LEU A 335 176.44 -50.12 97.19
CA LEU A 335 177.77 -50.46 96.67
C LEU A 335 178.89 -50.03 97.65
N ASP A 336 178.75 -48.84 98.23
CA ASP A 336 179.75 -48.23 99.13
C ASP A 336 179.91 -49.02 100.45
N GLY A 337 178.84 -49.68 100.91
CA GLY A 337 178.86 -50.54 102.08
C GLY A 337 179.56 -51.89 101.89
N VAL A 338 179.71 -52.38 100.65
CA VAL A 338 180.35 -53.67 100.37
C VAL A 338 181.88 -53.53 100.36
N LEU A 339 182.39 -52.51 99.65
CA LEU A 339 183.83 -52.23 99.56
C LEU A 339 184.47 -52.03 100.94
N ARG A 340 183.75 -51.36 101.85
CA ARG A 340 184.23 -51.10 103.22
C ARG A 340 184.39 -52.38 104.05
N ARG A 341 183.49 -53.37 103.90
CA ARG A 341 183.58 -54.66 104.63
C ARG A 341 184.72 -55.55 104.11
N VAL A 342 184.91 -55.61 102.79
CA VAL A 342 186.04 -56.37 102.18
C VAL A 342 187.39 -55.79 102.63
N HIS A 343 187.52 -54.47 102.71
CA HIS A 343 188.76 -53.82 103.15
C HIS A 343 189.08 -54.11 104.64
N THR A 344 188.08 -54.26 105.51
CA THR A 344 188.29 -54.62 106.92
C THR A 344 188.76 -56.08 107.07
N ALA A 345 188.13 -57.01 106.35
CA ALA A 345 188.45 -58.45 106.44
C ALA A 345 189.89 -58.81 106.00
N VAL A 346 190.53 -57.97 105.18
CA VAL A 346 191.90 -58.18 104.67
C VAL A 346 192.99 -57.76 105.67
N LEU A 347 192.68 -56.89 106.65
CA LEU A 347 193.68 -56.30 107.55
C LEU A 347 193.87 -57.02 108.90
N GLU A 348 192.97 -57.92 109.28
CA GLU A 348 192.92 -58.48 110.65
C GLU A 348 193.52 -59.90 110.83
N SER A 349 194.21 -60.47 109.83
CA SER A 349 194.68 -61.87 109.90
C SER A 349 196.03 -62.12 109.21
N PRO A 350 197.18 -61.91 109.89
CA PRO A 350 198.51 -61.96 109.26
C PRO A 350 199.09 -63.36 108.94
N ASP A 351 198.73 -64.40 109.71
CA ASP A 351 199.50 -65.67 109.74
C ASP A 351 198.68 -66.96 109.47
N ASP A 352 197.47 -66.87 108.90
CA ASP A 352 196.70 -68.05 108.45
C ASP A 352 196.07 -67.87 107.05
N PRO A 353 196.69 -68.41 105.99
CA PRO A 353 196.16 -68.34 104.64
C PRO A 353 194.96 -69.28 104.37
N ALA A 354 194.65 -70.22 105.27
CA ALA A 354 193.47 -71.07 105.14
C ALA A 354 192.21 -70.33 105.62
N GLY A 355 192.24 -69.78 106.84
CA GLY A 355 191.11 -69.05 107.43
C GLY A 355 190.70 -67.78 106.66
N LEU A 356 191.63 -67.11 105.98
CA LEU A 356 191.34 -65.90 105.18
C LEU A 356 190.48 -66.22 103.95
N ARG A 357 190.66 -67.40 103.34
CA ARG A 357 189.93 -67.82 102.14
C ARG A 357 188.46 -68.15 102.43
N GLU A 358 188.20 -68.76 103.58
CA GLU A 358 186.85 -69.12 104.02
C GLU A 358 186.05 -67.87 104.44
N ARG A 359 186.70 -66.91 105.12
CA ARG A 359 186.06 -65.67 105.58
C ARG A 359 185.65 -64.74 104.42
N VAL A 360 186.44 -64.68 103.34
CA VAL A 360 186.09 -63.91 102.12
C VAL A 360 184.96 -64.57 101.32
N LEU A 361 184.90 -65.92 101.28
CA LEU A 361 183.82 -66.63 100.58
C LEU A 361 182.47 -66.50 101.30
N LEU A 362 182.46 -66.50 102.64
CA LEU A 362 181.24 -66.32 103.43
C LEU A 362 180.54 -64.98 103.17
N GLU A 363 181.29 -63.87 103.02
CA GLU A 363 180.68 -62.55 102.73
C GLU A 363 180.38 -62.28 101.24
N LEU A 364 180.87 -63.12 100.33
CA LEU A 364 180.44 -63.11 98.92
C LEU A 364 179.19 -63.95 98.67
N LEU A 365 178.85 -64.87 99.59
CA LEU A 365 177.70 -65.78 99.47
C LEU A 365 176.53 -65.44 100.40
N SER A 366 176.68 -64.49 101.33
CA SER A 366 175.66 -64.08 102.32
C SER A 366 174.50 -63.23 101.74
N ARG A 367 174.51 -62.90 100.44
CA ARG A 367 173.57 -61.95 99.80
C ARG A 367 172.54 -62.63 98.91
N ASN A 368 171.49 -63.23 99.51
CA ASN A 368 170.21 -63.45 98.81
C ASN A 368 169.03 -63.76 99.76
N THR A 369 168.51 -62.74 100.45
CA THR A 369 167.16 -62.73 101.06
C THR A 369 166.75 -61.32 101.51
N HIS A 370 166.00 -60.58 100.69
CA HIS A 370 164.85 -59.80 101.18
C HIS A 370 163.86 -59.41 100.07
N PRO A 371 162.56 -59.19 100.40
CA PRO A 371 161.46 -59.31 99.44
C PRO A 371 160.59 -58.03 99.36
N ASP A 372 159.30 -58.24 99.01
CA ASP A 372 158.09 -57.45 99.30
C ASP A 372 157.47 -56.50 98.24
N ASP A 373 156.22 -56.85 97.95
CA ASP A 373 154.98 -56.04 97.88
C ASP A 373 154.62 -55.10 96.69
N ALA A 374 153.68 -55.57 95.86
CA ALA A 374 152.21 -55.31 95.88
C ALA A 374 151.63 -53.94 96.37
N PRO A 375 150.31 -53.63 96.18
CA PRO A 375 149.30 -54.03 95.16
C PRO A 375 148.99 -52.77 94.28
N PRO A 376 147.78 -52.13 94.12
CA PRO A 376 146.33 -52.50 94.13
C PRO A 376 145.79 -52.73 92.68
N ASP A 377 144.51 -52.96 92.31
CA ASP A 377 143.15 -52.94 92.91
C ASP A 377 142.30 -51.63 92.85
N GLY A 378 141.16 -51.65 92.12
CA GLY A 378 139.94 -50.84 92.37
C GLY A 378 139.69 -49.47 91.68
N ALA A 379 138.55 -49.36 90.96
CA ALA A 379 137.61 -48.22 90.74
C ALA A 379 136.93 -48.34 89.34
N GLU A 380 135.62 -48.55 89.20
CA GLU A 380 134.52 -47.54 89.24
C GLU A 380 134.69 -46.42 88.19
N SER A 381 133.75 -46.13 87.27
CA SER A 381 132.29 -46.40 87.22
C SER A 381 131.78 -46.81 85.83
#